data_AF-A0A847L8U6-F1
#
_entry.id   AF-A0A847L8U6-F1
#
_cell.length_a   1.000
_cell.length_b   1.000
_cell.length_c   1.000
_cell.angle_alpha   90.00
_cell.angle_beta   90.00
_cell.angle_gamma   90.00
#
_symmetry.space_group_name_H-M   'P 1'
#
loop_
_entity.id
_entity.type
_entity.pdbx_description
1 polymer ?
#
loop_
_entity_poly.entity_id
_entity_poly.type
_entity_poly.pdbx_seq_one_letter_code
_entity_poly.pdbx_strand_id
1 'polypeptide(L)'
;MVKTNPIGLAFGNFITYERVISPSSFFLVKGNYMYKLFGLDVSLAGLGAGYRYYITHAKKEVPSGFYANPLVSAAFGRIKDSDGSSYSATTAGVGAELGYQWVWSSGFTLDLGIGPMYNFVFSDSESAGNGFTPSVTLAIGYAF
;
A
#
# COMPACT_ATOMS: atom_id res chain seq x y z
N MET A 1 -13.82 -4.22 -8.90
CA MET A 1 -13.93 -4.56 -7.47
C MET A 1 -13.55 -3.34 -6.66
N VAL A 2 -14.26 -3.09 -5.56
CA VAL A 2 -13.87 -2.07 -4.58
C VAL A 2 -13.34 -2.81 -3.36
N LYS A 3 -12.18 -2.39 -2.85
CA LYS A 3 -11.58 -2.95 -1.64
C LYS A 3 -11.36 -1.86 -0.60
N THR A 4 -11.40 -2.27 0.66
CA THR A 4 -11.15 -1.44 1.83
C THR A 4 -10.13 -2.15 2.71
N ASN A 5 -9.26 -1.42 3.40
CA ASN A 5 -8.24 -1.98 4.29
C ASN A 5 -8.61 -1.66 5.75
N PRO A 6 -9.25 -2.60 6.48
CA PRO A 6 -9.69 -2.35 7.85
C PRO A 6 -8.55 -2.30 8.88
N ILE A 7 -7.39 -2.92 8.63
CA ILE A 7 -6.22 -2.77 9.54
C ILE A 7 -5.56 -1.40 9.38
N GLY A 8 -5.69 -0.79 8.20
CA GLY A 8 -5.28 0.59 7.98
C GLY A 8 -5.98 1.60 8.89
N LEU A 9 -7.17 1.29 9.42
CA LEU A 9 -7.85 2.12 10.42
C LEU A 9 -7.20 2.07 11.81
N ALA A 10 -6.55 0.97 12.17
CA ALA A 10 -5.90 0.82 13.47
C ALA A 10 -4.47 1.38 13.51
N PHE A 11 -3.80 1.45 12.35
CA PHE A 11 -2.37 1.81 12.25
C PHE A 11 -2.06 2.92 11.23
N GLY A 12 -3.05 3.68 10.75
CA GLY A 12 -2.82 4.84 9.87
C GLY A 12 -2.46 4.51 8.42
N ASN A 13 -3.28 3.69 7.75
CA ASN A 13 -3.23 3.49 6.30
C ASN A 13 -4.64 3.70 5.71
N PHE A 14 -4.92 4.90 5.21
CA PHE A 14 -6.22 5.22 4.61
C PHE A 14 -6.25 4.95 3.09
N ILE A 15 -7.02 3.92 2.72
CA ILE A 15 -7.74 3.76 1.44
C ILE A 15 -6.91 3.31 0.21
N THR A 16 -6.93 2.00 -0.06
CA THR A 16 -6.46 1.40 -1.33
C THR A 16 -7.58 1.36 -2.37
N TYR A 17 -7.39 1.99 -3.54
CA TYR A 17 -8.34 1.91 -4.67
C TYR A 17 -7.77 1.08 -5.83
N GLU A 18 -8.41 -0.04 -6.18
CA GLU A 18 -7.94 -0.93 -7.25
C GLU A 18 -8.83 -0.79 -8.49
N ARG A 19 -8.25 -0.52 -9.67
CA ARG A 19 -8.99 -0.43 -10.94
C ARG A 19 -8.48 -1.45 -11.96
N VAL A 20 -9.37 -2.32 -12.42
CA VAL A 20 -9.08 -3.37 -13.42
C VAL A 20 -8.70 -2.74 -14.76
N ILE A 21 -7.60 -3.19 -15.38
CA ILE A 21 -7.16 -2.72 -16.72
C ILE A 21 -7.17 -3.83 -17.78
N SER A 22 -6.98 -5.10 -17.41
CA SER A 22 -7.00 -6.23 -18.36
C SER A 22 -7.44 -7.54 -17.68
N PRO A 23 -7.90 -8.59 -18.40
CA PRO A 23 -8.36 -9.85 -17.80
C PRO A 23 -7.32 -10.59 -16.96
N SER A 24 -6.02 -10.35 -17.18
CA SER A 24 -4.91 -11.02 -16.49
C SER A 24 -4.08 -10.11 -15.58
N SER A 25 -4.38 -8.80 -15.57
CA SER A 25 -3.48 -7.79 -15.01
C SER A 25 -4.24 -6.60 -14.43
N PHE A 26 -3.93 -6.23 -13.20
CA PHE A 26 -4.61 -5.15 -12.48
C PHE A 26 -3.61 -4.03 -12.19
N PHE A 27 -4.00 -2.80 -12.49
CA PHE A 27 -3.33 -1.63 -11.93
C PHE A 27 -4.02 -1.25 -10.63
N LEU A 28 -3.19 -1.05 -9.63
CA LEU A 28 -3.65 -0.78 -8.28
C LEU A 28 -3.18 0.63 -7.93
N VAL A 29 -4.11 1.53 -7.58
CA VAL A 29 -3.80 2.90 -7.16
C VAL A 29 -4.09 3.00 -5.66
N LYS A 30 -3.04 2.90 -4.84
CA LYS A 30 -3.16 3.04 -3.39
C LYS A 30 -3.23 4.53 -3.05
N GLY A 31 -4.22 4.96 -2.28
CA GLY A 31 -4.07 6.14 -1.44
C GLY A 31 -3.54 5.68 -0.09
N ASN A 32 -2.69 6.47 0.55
CA ASN A 32 -2.29 6.21 1.92
C ASN A 32 -2.21 7.53 2.68
N TYR A 33 -2.87 7.59 3.84
CA TYR A 33 -2.67 8.66 4.81
C TYR A 33 -2.20 8.03 6.11
N MET A 34 -1.04 8.46 6.60
CA MET A 34 -0.45 8.04 7.86
C MET A 34 -0.47 9.22 8.81
N TYR A 35 -1.00 9.00 10.01
CA TYR A 35 -1.14 10.01 11.06
C TYR A 35 -0.32 9.70 12.33
N LYS A 36 0.14 8.44 12.50
CA LYS A 36 0.97 7.99 13.62
C LYS A 36 1.90 6.86 13.21
N LEU A 37 3.15 6.90 13.69
CA LEU A 37 4.12 5.82 13.56
C LEU A 37 4.92 5.69 14.87
N PHE A 38 4.85 4.53 15.53
CA PHE A 38 5.56 4.24 16.80
C PHE A 38 5.42 5.30 17.91
N GLY A 39 4.29 6.00 17.99
CA GLY A 39 4.03 7.03 19.00
C GLY A 39 4.42 8.46 18.61
N LEU A 40 5.05 8.66 17.44
CA LEU A 40 5.28 9.98 16.85
C LEU A 40 4.06 10.41 16.02
N ASP A 41 3.68 11.68 16.15
CA ASP A 41 2.69 12.33 15.31
C ASP A 41 3.30 12.63 13.93
N VAL A 42 2.95 11.80 12.95
CA VAL A 42 3.47 11.87 11.59
C VAL A 42 2.29 12.06 10.67
N SER A 43 2.18 13.19 9.98
CA SER A 43 1.09 13.49 9.05
C SER A 43 1.62 13.40 7.62
N LEU A 44 1.59 12.22 7.02
CA LEU A 44 2.04 11.97 5.64
C LEU A 44 0.87 11.49 4.78
N ALA A 45 0.61 12.22 3.70
CA ALA A 45 -0.35 11.84 2.66
C ALA A 45 0.40 11.37 1.43
N GLY A 46 0.02 10.23 0.88
CA GLY A 46 0.72 9.63 -0.24
C GLY A 46 -0.19 8.87 -1.19
N LEU A 47 0.40 8.58 -2.34
CA LEU A 47 -0.18 7.77 -3.39
C LEU A 47 0.83 6.67 -3.75
N GLY A 48 0.31 5.50 -4.07
CA GLY A 48 1.08 4.40 -4.59
C GLY A 48 0.46 3.81 -5.84
N ALA A 49 1.28 3.23 -6.69
CA ALA A 49 0.84 2.46 -7.83
C ALA A 49 1.47 1.08 -7.76
N GLY A 50 0.69 0.03 -7.99
CA GLY A 50 1.15 -1.35 -8.07
C GLY A 50 0.63 -2.01 -9.34
N TYR A 51 1.40 -2.97 -9.85
CA TYR A 51 0.97 -3.81 -10.95
C TYR A 51 0.84 -5.25 -10.46
N ARG A 52 -0.38 -5.75 -10.35
CA ARG A 52 -0.64 -7.09 -9.82
C ARG A 52 -0.75 -8.11 -10.96
N TYR A 53 0.14 -9.09 -10.92
CA TYR A 53 0.15 -10.23 -11.83
C TYR A 53 -0.22 -11.51 -11.07
N TYR A 54 -1.37 -12.10 -11.42
CA TYR A 54 -1.83 -13.35 -10.82
C TYR A 54 -1.15 -14.54 -11.48
N ILE A 55 -0.37 -15.29 -10.70
CA ILE A 55 0.39 -16.47 -11.13
C ILE A 55 -0.54 -17.69 -11.20
N THR A 56 -1.49 -17.79 -10.28
CA THR A 56 -2.47 -18.88 -10.23
C THR A 56 -3.87 -18.35 -10.54
N HIS A 57 -4.74 -19.18 -11.13
CA HIS A 57 -6.16 -18.86 -11.38
C HIS A 57 -6.44 -17.56 -12.17
N ALA A 58 -5.51 -17.13 -13.02
CA ALA A 58 -5.59 -15.91 -13.83
C ALA A 58 -6.73 -15.89 -14.88
N LYS A 59 -7.38 -17.03 -15.16
CA LYS A 59 -8.44 -17.15 -16.19
C LYS A 59 -9.87 -17.09 -15.63
N LYS A 60 -10.05 -16.77 -14.35
CA LYS A 60 -11.38 -16.58 -13.74
C LYS A 60 -11.89 -15.17 -14.00
N GLU A 61 -13.20 -15.02 -14.14
CA GLU A 61 -13.87 -13.71 -14.28
C GLU A 61 -13.49 -12.73 -13.17
N VAL A 62 -13.28 -13.26 -11.96
CA VAL A 62 -12.66 -12.55 -10.84
C VAL A 62 -11.31 -13.21 -10.52
N PRO A 63 -10.19 -12.54 -10.83
CA PRO A 63 -8.86 -13.07 -10.55
C PRO A 63 -8.66 -13.32 -9.06
N SER A 64 -8.02 -14.43 -8.75
CA SER A 64 -7.86 -14.95 -7.40
C SER A 64 -6.55 -15.75 -7.33
N GLY A 65 -6.08 -16.04 -6.13
CA GLY A 65 -4.88 -16.83 -5.90
C GLY A 65 -3.61 -16.00 -5.76
N PHE A 66 -2.47 -16.67 -5.92
CA PHE A 66 -1.15 -16.10 -5.78
C PHE A 66 -0.89 -15.02 -6.82
N TYR A 67 -0.33 -13.90 -6.38
CA TYR A 67 0.11 -12.81 -7.22
C TYR A 67 1.48 -12.29 -6.82
N ALA A 68 2.15 -11.68 -7.80
CA ALA A 68 3.28 -10.78 -7.58
C ALA A 68 2.84 -9.34 -7.90
N ASN A 69 3.31 -8.38 -7.10
CA ASN A 69 2.93 -6.98 -7.21
C ASN A 69 4.16 -6.07 -7.03
N PRO A 70 4.94 -5.78 -8.09
CA PRO A 70 5.82 -4.60 -8.06
C PRO A 70 4.99 -3.34 -7.77
N LEU A 71 5.50 -2.47 -6.91
CA LEU A 71 4.84 -1.25 -6.52
C LEU A 71 5.81 -0.08 -6.32
N VAL A 72 5.28 1.12 -6.52
CA VAL A 72 5.93 2.39 -6.22
C VAL A 72 5.01 3.22 -5.34
N SER A 73 5.58 4.11 -4.53
CA SER A 73 4.84 5.02 -3.68
C SER A 73 5.52 6.37 -3.59
N ALA A 74 4.75 7.42 -3.33
CA ALA A 74 5.25 8.73 -2.95
C ALA A 74 4.35 9.29 -1.86
N ALA A 75 4.94 9.86 -0.82
CA ALA A 75 4.20 10.53 0.25
C ALA A 75 4.84 11.85 0.62
N PHE A 76 4.01 12.79 1.04
CA PHE A 76 4.39 14.16 1.38
C PHE A 76 3.70 14.54 2.69
N GLY A 77 4.38 15.30 3.53
CA GLY A 77 3.74 15.89 4.69
C GLY A 77 4.74 16.33 5.75
N ARG A 78 4.33 16.24 7.01
CA ARG A 78 5.09 16.75 8.15
C ARG A 78 5.36 15.66 9.18
N ILE A 79 6.59 15.63 9.67
CA ILE A 79 7.03 14.80 10.80
C ILE A 79 7.20 15.76 11.98
N LYS A 80 6.53 15.49 13.10
CA LYS A 80 6.79 16.18 14.36
C LYS A 80 7.83 15.41 15.15
N ASP A 81 8.87 16.12 15.58
CA ASP A 81 9.86 15.58 16.51
C ASP A 81 9.38 15.70 17.96
N SER A 82 10.04 14.97 18.86
CA SER A 82 9.75 14.91 20.29
C SER A 82 9.88 16.27 20.98
N ASP A 83 10.70 17.17 20.40
CA ASP A 83 10.93 18.53 20.87
C ASP A 83 9.86 19.54 20.37
N GLY A 84 8.86 19.06 19.62
CA GLY A 84 7.75 19.89 19.10
C GLY A 84 8.06 20.61 17.79
N SER A 85 9.27 20.49 17.26
CA SER A 85 9.63 20.96 15.92
C SER A 85 8.94 20.12 14.83
N SER A 86 8.52 20.76 13.74
CA SER A 86 7.90 20.08 12.60
C SER A 86 8.73 20.28 11.34
N TYR A 87 9.08 19.18 10.67
CA TYR A 87 9.83 19.21 9.42
C TYR A 87 8.97 18.68 8.28
N SER A 88 9.10 19.30 7.11
CA SER A 88 8.50 18.76 5.88
C SER A 88 9.33 17.58 5.40
N ALA A 89 8.68 16.48 5.08
CA ALA A 89 9.33 15.30 4.54
C ALA A 89 8.60 14.85 3.28
N THR A 90 9.39 14.50 2.28
CA THR A 90 8.93 13.81 1.07
C THR A 90 9.56 12.44 1.04
N THR A 91 8.78 11.41 0.77
CA THR A 91 9.28 10.06 0.58
C THR A 91 8.89 9.53 -0.79
N ALA A 92 9.78 8.76 -1.40
CA ALA A 92 9.51 7.97 -2.58
C ALA A 92 9.91 6.52 -2.31
N GLY A 93 9.11 5.56 -2.72
CA GLY A 93 9.30 4.15 -2.42
C GLY A 93 9.23 3.29 -3.68
N VAL A 94 10.07 2.27 -3.75
CA VAL A 94 10.00 1.20 -4.75
C VAL A 94 10.05 -0.13 -4.01
N GLY A 95 9.15 -1.04 -4.34
CA GLY A 95 9.04 -2.32 -3.66
C GLY A 95 8.35 -3.39 -4.49
N ALA A 96 8.22 -4.56 -3.90
CA ALA A 96 7.46 -5.66 -4.47
C ALA A 96 6.76 -6.43 -3.34
N GLU A 97 5.52 -6.82 -3.56
CA GLU A 97 4.76 -7.70 -2.67
C GLU A 97 4.51 -9.04 -3.36
N LEU A 98 4.56 -10.11 -2.58
CA LEU A 98 3.89 -11.37 -2.92
C LEU A 98 2.62 -11.46 -2.10
N GLY A 99 1.56 -11.99 -2.68
CA GLY A 99 0.31 -12.13 -1.94
C GLY A 99 -0.63 -13.17 -2.51
N TYR A 100 -1.76 -13.31 -1.84
CA TYR A 100 -2.81 -14.25 -2.18
C TYR A 100 -4.16 -13.56 -2.01
N GLN A 101 -5.02 -13.71 -3.02
CA GLN A 101 -6.40 -13.24 -2.98
C GLN A 101 -7.38 -14.41 -2.94
N TRP A 102 -8.19 -14.48 -1.88
CA TRP A 102 -9.38 -15.32 -1.83
C TRP A 102 -10.57 -14.58 -2.43
N VAL A 103 -11.34 -15.30 -3.24
CA VAL A 103 -12.61 -14.84 -3.80
C VAL A 103 -13.65 -15.91 -3.54
N TRP A 104 -14.74 -15.54 -2.87
CA TRP A 104 -15.84 -16.44 -2.58
C TRP A 104 -16.96 -16.26 -3.60
N SER A 105 -17.79 -17.30 -3.78
CA SER A 105 -18.93 -17.28 -4.71
C SER A 105 -19.95 -16.18 -4.43
N SER A 106 -19.97 -15.63 -3.21
CA SER A 106 -20.78 -14.49 -2.82
C SER A 106 -20.30 -13.15 -3.40
N GLY A 107 -19.14 -13.11 -4.09
CA GLY A 107 -18.49 -11.89 -4.56
C GLY A 107 -17.54 -11.27 -3.53
N PHE A 108 -17.51 -11.75 -2.29
CA PHE A 108 -16.57 -11.26 -1.28
C PHE A 108 -15.12 -11.61 -1.65
N THR A 109 -14.18 -10.73 -1.30
CA THR A 109 -12.74 -10.93 -1.52
C THR A 109 -11.92 -10.59 -0.30
N LEU A 110 -10.90 -11.39 -0.02
CA LEU A 110 -9.88 -11.13 1.00
C LEU A 110 -8.52 -11.18 0.32
N ASP A 111 -7.68 -10.22 0.60
CA ASP A 111 -6.42 -10.01 -0.08
C ASP A 111 -5.34 -9.79 0.97
N LEU A 112 -4.32 -10.65 0.94
CA LEU A 112 -3.16 -10.58 1.82
C LEU A 112 -1.90 -10.49 0.98
N GLY A 113 -1.03 -9.54 1.28
CA GLY A 113 0.26 -9.38 0.64
C GLY A 113 1.32 -8.87 1.60
N ILE A 114 2.57 -9.24 1.33
CA ILE A 114 3.73 -8.77 2.09
C ILE A 114 4.95 -8.70 1.17
N GLY A 115 5.84 -7.75 1.44
CA GLY A 115 7.16 -7.73 0.82
C GLY A 115 7.98 -6.51 1.21
N PRO A 116 9.20 -6.38 0.68
CA PRO A 116 10.06 -5.25 0.99
C PRO A 116 9.71 -4.01 0.16
N MET A 117 9.92 -2.85 0.76
CA MET A 117 9.92 -1.56 0.09
C MET A 117 11.18 -0.79 0.49
N TYR A 118 11.92 -0.29 -0.50
CA TYR A 118 13.01 0.64 -0.28
C TYR A 118 12.49 2.06 -0.41
N ASN A 119 12.73 2.89 0.60
CA ASN A 119 12.26 4.26 0.67
C ASN A 119 13.44 5.24 0.59
N PHE A 120 13.28 6.21 -0.29
CA PHE A 120 14.08 7.41 -0.37
C PHE A 120 13.41 8.49 0.48
N VAL A 121 14.15 9.08 1.41
CA VAL A 121 13.65 10.15 2.27
C VAL A 121 14.36 11.45 1.88
N PHE A 122 13.57 12.43 1.47
CA PHE A 122 14.02 13.78 1.14
C PHE A 122 13.53 14.70 2.25
N SER A 123 14.48 15.19 3.06
CA SER A 123 14.26 16.12 4.16
C SER A 123 15.44 17.07 4.25
N ASP A 124 15.20 18.29 4.73
CA ASP A 124 16.23 19.32 4.93
C ASP A 124 17.13 19.03 6.15
N SER A 125 16.89 17.93 6.86
CA SER A 125 17.68 17.49 8.02
C SER A 125 18.78 16.50 7.63
N GLU A 126 19.97 16.63 8.22
CA GLU A 126 21.12 15.73 8.01
C GLU A 126 20.84 14.25 8.41
N SER A 127 19.70 13.98 9.06
CA SER A 127 19.25 12.64 9.48
C SER A 127 18.35 11.94 8.45
N ALA A 128 18.18 12.48 7.25
CA ALA A 128 17.41 11.87 6.17
C ALA A 128 18.11 10.59 5.64
N GLY A 129 17.73 9.44 6.19
CA GLY A 129 18.27 8.13 5.80
C GLY A 129 17.31 7.37 4.88
N ASN A 130 17.84 6.84 3.77
CA ASN A 130 17.12 5.88 2.94
C ASN A 130 17.12 4.49 3.62
N GLY A 131 16.06 3.70 3.43
CA GLY A 131 15.99 2.41 4.11
C GLY A 131 14.87 1.48 3.65
N PHE A 132 14.97 0.23 4.11
CA PHE A 132 13.96 -0.79 3.87
C PHE A 132 12.86 -0.74 4.93
N THR A 133 11.61 -0.81 4.48
CA THR A 133 10.43 -1.00 5.33
C THR A 133 9.63 -2.20 4.83
N PRO A 134 8.88 -2.88 5.71
CA PRO A 134 7.88 -3.84 5.26
C PRO A 134 6.74 -3.11 4.52
N SER A 135 6.30 -3.68 3.41
CA SER A 135 5.05 -3.36 2.73
C SER A 135 4.06 -4.48 3.02
N VAL A 136 2.85 -4.11 3.45
CA VAL A 136 1.80 -5.07 3.82
C VAL A 136 0.50 -4.64 3.16
N THR A 137 -0.18 -5.61 2.57
CA THR A 137 -1.53 -5.47 2.07
C THR A 137 -2.44 -6.39 2.88
N LEU A 138 -3.45 -5.80 3.52
CA LEU A 138 -4.66 -6.50 3.91
C LEU A 138 -5.83 -5.73 3.28
N ALA A 139 -6.62 -6.38 2.46
CA ALA A 139 -7.79 -5.73 1.91
C ALA A 139 -8.98 -6.68 1.86
N ILE A 140 -10.14 -6.15 2.24
CA ILE A 140 -11.43 -6.80 2.13
C ILE A 140 -12.21 -6.07 1.05
N GLY A 141 -12.82 -6.80 0.14
CA GLY A 141 -13.57 -6.20 -0.96
C GLY A 141 -14.77 -7.01 -1.39
N TYR A 142 -15.44 -6.46 -2.39
CA TYR A 142 -16.56 -7.08 -3.04
C TYR A 142 -16.41 -6.92 -4.56
N ALA A 143 -16.45 -8.04 -5.27
CA ALA A 143 -16.52 -8.16 -6.71
C ALA A 143 -17.98 -8.42 -7.08
N PHE A 144 -18.55 -7.51 -7.86
CA PHE A 144 -19.88 -7.59 -8.46
C PHE A 144 -19.75 -7.90 -9.95
#